data_AF-A0AAD6B7M8-F1
#
_entry.id   AF-A0AAD6B7M8-F1
#
_cell.length_a   1.000
_cell.length_b   1.000
_cell.length_c   1.000
_cell.angle_alpha   90.00
_cell.angle_beta   90.00
_cell.angle_gamma   90.00
#
_symmetry.space_group_name_H-M   'P 1'
#
loop_
_entity.id
_entity.type
_entity.pdbx_description
1 polymer ?
#
loop_
_entity_poly.entity_id
_entity_poly.type
_entity_poly.pdbx_seq_one_letter_code
_entity_poly.pdbx_strand_id
1 'polypeptide(L)'
;MPFKAKSTNNSSAPSQRPAPHAASSPLFAAELRGPLSPRFQGGDARFTPLQAKVEHLSAELERVDNKCEDLEARSRRNNVRIVGVPEETTITNTTATISTLLKEAFKLEKEPLLDRAHRTLQPKPRPGERPRTIQ
;
A
#
# COMPACT_ATOMS: atom_id res chain seq x y z
N MET A 1 40.78 -28.00 21.18
CA MET A 1 40.40 -29.34 21.69
C MET A 1 39.20 -29.83 20.85
N PRO A 2 39.19 -31.07 20.34
CA PRO A 2 39.71 -31.36 19.00
C PRO A 2 38.70 -31.98 18.00
N PHE A 3 38.92 -31.70 16.72
CA PHE A 3 38.46 -32.49 15.58
C PHE A 3 39.06 -33.91 15.65
N LYS A 4 38.23 -34.95 15.44
CA LYS A 4 38.69 -36.32 15.18
C LYS A 4 38.29 -36.74 13.77
N ALA A 5 39.31 -36.89 12.93
CA ALA A 5 39.24 -37.70 11.72
C ALA A 5 39.22 -39.19 12.11
N LYS A 6 38.50 -40.00 11.34
CA LYS A 6 38.85 -41.40 11.13
C LYS A 6 38.93 -41.65 9.63
N SER A 7 40.17 -41.72 9.18
CA SER A 7 40.59 -42.38 7.95
C SER A 7 40.73 -43.87 8.23
N THR A 8 40.19 -44.71 7.35
CA THR A 8 40.76 -46.02 7.06
C THR A 8 40.63 -46.28 5.55
N ASN A 9 41.78 -46.12 4.89
CA ASN A 9 42.29 -46.85 3.72
C ASN A 9 41.82 -48.32 3.65
N ASN A 10 41.87 -49.09 2.56
CA ASN A 10 42.20 -48.97 1.13
C ASN A 10 42.34 -50.45 0.68
N SER A 11 41.78 -50.91 -0.43
CA SER A 11 42.29 -52.11 -1.13
C SER A 11 41.68 -52.28 -2.51
N SER A 12 42.49 -52.83 -3.41
CA SER A 12 42.55 -52.64 -4.85
C SER A 12 42.19 -53.90 -5.66
N ALA A 13 41.44 -53.69 -6.77
CA ALA A 13 41.47 -54.36 -8.09
C ALA A 13 41.15 -55.88 -8.20
N PRO A 14 40.93 -56.47 -9.41
CA PRO A 14 40.34 -56.00 -10.69
C PRO A 14 39.26 -56.98 -11.28
N SER A 15 38.69 -56.65 -12.46
CA SER A 15 38.05 -57.59 -13.44
C SER A 15 36.66 -58.13 -13.04
N GLN A 16 35.60 -58.18 -13.85
CA GLN A 16 35.43 -58.37 -15.29
C GLN A 16 34.12 -57.69 -15.76
N ARG A 17 34.09 -57.12 -16.97
CA ARG A 17 32.84 -56.87 -17.69
C ARG A 17 32.44 -58.14 -18.45
N PRO A 18 31.22 -58.66 -18.32
CA PRO A 18 30.66 -59.49 -19.38
C PRO A 18 30.09 -58.61 -20.49
N ALA A 19 30.43 -58.96 -21.74
CA ALA A 19 29.91 -58.38 -22.97
C ALA A 19 28.38 -58.61 -23.10
N PRO A 20 27.66 -57.79 -23.88
CA PRO A 20 26.22 -57.93 -24.05
C PRO A 20 25.89 -59.14 -24.94
N HIS A 21 25.18 -60.13 -24.40
CA HIS A 21 24.54 -61.14 -25.24
C HIS A 21 23.29 -60.52 -25.87
N ALA A 22 23.40 -60.31 -27.18
CA ALA A 22 22.30 -59.91 -28.03
C ALA A 22 21.19 -60.97 -28.06
N ALA A 23 19.97 -60.45 -28.12
CA ALA A 23 18.76 -61.03 -28.72
C ALA A 23 18.12 -62.27 -28.08
N SER A 24 16.97 -62.06 -27.43
CA SER A 24 15.71 -62.61 -27.95
C SER A 24 14.51 -61.95 -27.25
N SER A 25 13.49 -61.65 -28.05
CA SER A 25 12.08 -61.36 -27.69
C SER A 25 11.69 -59.87 -27.52
N PRO A 26 11.13 -59.22 -28.56
CA PRO A 26 10.43 -57.95 -28.44
C PRO A 26 8.91 -58.21 -28.45
N LEU A 27 8.32 -58.66 -27.34
CA LEU A 27 6.87 -58.92 -27.32
C LEU A 27 6.16 -58.60 -26.00
N PHE A 28 6.61 -57.61 -25.21
CA PHE A 28 5.83 -57.22 -24.01
C PHE A 28 6.10 -55.80 -23.46
N ALA A 29 6.10 -54.77 -24.32
CA ALA A 29 6.21 -53.38 -23.84
C ALA A 29 5.44 -52.37 -24.69
N ALA A 30 4.18 -52.68 -25.02
CA ALA A 30 3.29 -51.75 -25.71
C ALA A 30 1.88 -51.82 -25.12
N GLU A 31 1.71 -51.41 -23.87
CA GLU A 31 0.41 -50.98 -23.35
C GLU A 31 0.68 -50.24 -22.02
N LEU A 32 -0.16 -49.25 -21.67
CA LEU A 32 -0.07 -48.37 -20.49
C LEU A 32 0.68 -47.03 -20.67
N ARG A 33 0.47 -46.36 -21.79
CA ARG A 33 0.31 -44.89 -21.76
C ARG A 33 -1.09 -44.51 -22.22
N GLY A 34 -2.08 -44.87 -21.40
CA GLY A 34 -3.42 -44.28 -21.54
C GLY A 34 -3.34 -42.76 -21.35
N PRO A 35 -4.20 -41.97 -22.03
CA PRO A 35 -4.20 -40.53 -21.86
C PRO A 35 -4.51 -40.20 -20.40
N LEU A 36 -3.65 -39.41 -19.77
CA LEU A 36 -3.90 -38.82 -18.46
C LEU A 36 -5.26 -38.11 -18.54
N SER A 37 -6.23 -38.55 -17.74
CA SER A 37 -7.54 -37.90 -17.64
C SER A 37 -7.38 -36.41 -17.33
N PRO A 38 -8.25 -35.51 -17.83
CA PRO A 38 -8.15 -34.07 -17.58
C PRO A 38 -8.59 -33.78 -16.14
N ARG A 39 -7.73 -34.07 -15.16
CA ARG A 39 -8.06 -33.98 -13.73
C ARG A 39 -7.76 -32.60 -13.11
N PHE A 40 -7.43 -31.60 -13.91
CA PHE A 40 -7.01 -30.28 -13.40
C PHE A 40 -7.57 -29.10 -14.19
N GLN A 41 -8.84 -29.15 -14.62
CA GLN A 41 -9.49 -28.01 -15.30
C GLN A 41 -10.65 -27.38 -14.51
N GLY A 42 -11.08 -27.99 -13.39
CA GLY A 42 -12.23 -27.51 -12.60
C GLY A 42 -11.92 -26.50 -11.50
N GLY A 43 -10.66 -26.40 -11.07
CA GLY A 43 -10.22 -25.46 -10.02
C GLY A 43 -10.01 -24.06 -10.58
N ASP A 44 -9.28 -23.97 -11.69
CA ASP A 44 -8.86 -22.70 -12.30
C ASP A 44 -10.05 -21.93 -12.89
N ALA A 45 -11.04 -22.61 -13.47
CA ALA A 45 -12.19 -21.96 -14.11
C ALA A 45 -13.11 -21.19 -13.15
N ARG A 46 -13.14 -21.53 -11.86
CA ARG A 46 -13.88 -20.77 -10.83
C ARG A 46 -13.01 -19.72 -10.14
N PHE A 47 -11.70 -19.88 -10.22
CA PHE A 47 -10.73 -18.93 -9.70
C PHE A 47 -10.63 -17.69 -10.60
N THR A 48 -10.71 -17.85 -11.93
CA THR A 48 -10.67 -16.73 -12.87
C THR A 48 -11.79 -15.68 -12.71
N PRO A 49 -13.10 -16.02 -12.52
CA PRO A 49 -14.12 -15.00 -12.31
C PRO A 49 -13.98 -14.30 -10.95
N LEU A 50 -13.50 -15.00 -9.92
CA LEU A 50 -13.23 -14.39 -8.62
C LEU A 50 -12.05 -13.42 -8.70
N GLN A 51 -10.97 -13.81 -9.39
CA GLN A 51 -9.83 -12.94 -9.61
C GLN A 51 -10.20 -11.68 -10.41
N ALA A 52 -10.95 -11.85 -11.51
CA ALA A 52 -11.47 -10.72 -12.28
C ALA A 52 -12.38 -9.81 -11.43
N LYS A 53 -13.18 -10.39 -10.52
CA LYS A 53 -14.01 -9.61 -9.61
C LYS A 53 -13.18 -8.84 -8.59
N VAL A 54 -12.12 -9.44 -8.04
CA VAL A 54 -11.19 -8.76 -7.13
C VAL A 54 -10.50 -7.61 -7.85
N GLU A 55 -9.97 -7.83 -9.05
CA GLU A 55 -9.32 -6.79 -9.86
C GLU A 55 -10.28 -5.63 -10.19
N HIS A 56 -11.51 -5.95 -10.57
CA HIS A 56 -12.55 -4.94 -10.81
C HIS A 56 -12.88 -4.16 -9.53
N LEU A 57 -13.04 -4.84 -8.39
CA LEU A 57 -13.35 -4.18 -7.12
C LEU A 57 -12.18 -3.34 -6.62
N SER A 58 -10.94 -3.79 -6.79
CA SER A 58 -9.77 -2.98 -6.44
C SER A 58 -9.66 -1.73 -7.31
N ALA A 59 -9.94 -1.85 -8.61
CA ALA A 59 -9.95 -0.70 -9.51
C ALA A 59 -11.07 0.30 -9.14
N GLU A 60 -12.25 -0.19 -8.77
CA GLU A 60 -13.33 0.67 -8.32
C GLU A 60 -13.04 1.34 -6.97
N LEU A 61 -12.39 0.64 -6.04
CA LEU A 61 -11.95 1.24 -4.77
C LEU A 61 -10.94 2.35 -5.02
N GLU A 62 -9.93 2.11 -5.86
CA GLU A 62 -8.94 3.14 -6.22
C GLU A 62 -9.61 4.34 -6.91
N ARG A 63 -10.55 4.11 -7.82
CA ARG A 63 -11.30 5.17 -8.49
C ARG A 63 -12.10 6.01 -7.50
N VAL A 64 -12.77 5.38 -6.54
CA VAL A 64 -13.56 6.07 -5.51
C VAL A 64 -12.65 6.83 -4.55
N ASP A 65 -11.54 6.24 -4.13
CA ASP A 65 -10.58 6.87 -3.22
C ASP A 65 -9.97 8.13 -3.83
N ASN A 66 -9.49 8.03 -5.08
CA ASN A 66 -9.02 9.16 -5.86
C ASN A 66 -10.09 10.25 -5.99
N LYS A 67 -11.36 9.85 -6.13
CA LYS A 67 -12.45 10.82 -6.23
C LYS A 67 -12.74 11.51 -4.90
N CYS A 68 -12.68 10.78 -3.79
CA CYS A 68 -12.81 11.33 -2.45
C CYS A 68 -11.70 12.33 -2.15
N GLU A 69 -10.44 11.99 -2.45
CA GLU A 69 -9.30 12.88 -2.28
C GLU A 69 -9.47 14.16 -3.10
N ASP A 70 -9.85 14.05 -4.38
CA ASP A 70 -10.11 15.20 -5.25
C ASP A 70 -11.21 16.12 -4.69
N LEU A 71 -12.30 15.55 -4.18
CA LEU A 71 -13.40 16.31 -3.58
C LEU A 71 -12.97 16.99 -2.28
N GLU A 72 -12.23 16.30 -1.42
CA GLU A 72 -11.70 16.88 -0.18
C GLU A 72 -10.72 18.02 -0.48
N ALA A 73 -9.81 17.83 -1.43
CA ALA A 73 -8.83 18.84 -1.84
C ALA A 73 -9.52 20.08 -2.42
N ARG A 74 -10.55 19.91 -3.26
CA ARG A 74 -11.34 21.03 -3.80
C ARG A 74 -12.14 21.74 -2.72
N SER A 75 -12.75 20.99 -1.82
CA SER A 75 -13.55 21.52 -0.70
C SER A 75 -12.69 22.41 0.21
N ARG A 76 -11.44 22.01 0.47
CA ARG A 76 -10.52 22.75 1.35
C ARG A 76 -9.62 23.76 0.62
N ARG A 77 -9.72 23.90 -0.71
CA ARG A 77 -8.80 24.71 -1.53
C ARG A 77 -8.73 26.18 -1.11
N ASN A 78 -9.86 26.73 -0.69
CA ASN A 78 -9.96 28.14 -0.29
C ASN A 78 -9.76 28.36 1.22
N ASN A 79 -9.51 27.30 1.99
CA ASN A 79 -9.32 27.40 3.43
C ASN A 79 -7.86 27.75 3.73
N VAL A 80 -7.64 28.81 4.50
CA VAL A 80 -6.30 29.23 4.95
C VAL A 80 -6.16 28.92 6.44
N ARG A 81 -5.01 28.36 6.85
CA ARG A 81 -4.70 28.08 8.26
C ARG A 81 -3.74 29.12 8.81
N ILE A 82 -4.19 29.91 9.79
CA ILE A 82 -3.37 30.93 10.47
C ILE A 82 -2.92 30.40 11.84
N VAL A 83 -1.61 30.38 12.08
CA VAL A 83 -1.00 29.85 13.30
C VAL A 83 -0.33 30.98 14.10
N GLY A 84 -0.34 30.89 15.43
CA GLY A 84 0.39 31.82 16.30
C GLY A 84 -0.37 33.09 16.68
N VAL A 85 -1.64 33.23 16.29
CA VAL A 85 -2.49 34.35 16.71
C VAL A 85 -2.84 34.21 18.20
N PRO A 86 -2.46 35.15 19.09
CA PRO A 86 -2.74 35.08 20.53
C PRO A 86 -4.22 34.93 20.86
N GLU A 87 -4.55 34.17 21.91
CA GLU A 87 -5.93 33.86 22.30
C GLU A 87 -6.66 35.01 23.01
N GLU A 88 -5.92 36.01 23.52
CA GLU A 88 -6.41 37.06 24.41
C GLU A 88 -7.14 38.19 23.70
N THR A 89 -7.07 38.28 22.36
CA THR A 89 -7.91 39.22 21.65
C THR A 89 -9.36 38.71 21.76
N THR A 90 -10.22 39.40 22.51
CA THR A 90 -11.69 39.21 22.60
C THR A 90 -12.40 39.19 21.22
N ILE A 91 -11.62 39.47 20.18
CA ILE A 91 -11.91 39.71 18.78
C ILE A 91 -11.73 38.45 17.89
N THR A 92 -11.30 37.33 18.47
CA THR A 92 -10.62 36.23 17.75
C THR A 92 -11.43 35.33 16.80
N ASN A 93 -12.73 35.54 16.61
CA ASN A 93 -13.54 34.68 15.73
C ASN A 93 -14.51 35.46 14.82
N THR A 94 -14.25 36.74 14.57
CA THR A 94 -15.04 37.49 13.58
C THR A 94 -14.27 37.57 12.26
N THR A 95 -14.98 37.36 11.15
CA THR A 95 -14.42 37.47 9.80
C THR A 95 -13.81 38.84 9.54
N ALA A 96 -14.42 39.91 10.06
CA ALA A 96 -13.91 41.27 9.92
C ALA A 96 -12.47 41.43 10.44
N THR A 97 -12.14 40.81 11.57
CA THR A 97 -10.87 41.07 12.24
C THR A 97 -9.74 40.27 11.66
N ILE A 98 -10.04 39.06 11.20
CA ILE A 98 -9.11 38.28 10.37
C ILE A 98 -8.92 38.96 9.01
N SER A 99 -9.96 39.57 8.45
CA SER A 99 -9.85 40.32 7.19
C SER A 99 -8.90 41.52 7.34
N THR A 100 -9.06 42.34 8.39
CA THR A 100 -8.14 43.44 8.69
C THR A 100 -6.73 42.94 8.96
N LEU A 101 -6.56 41.85 9.74
CA LEU A 101 -5.26 41.23 9.98
C LEU A 101 -4.57 40.80 8.68
N LEU A 102 -5.29 40.15 7.77
CA LEU A 102 -4.75 39.72 6.47
C LEU A 102 -4.39 40.92 5.60
N LYS A 103 -5.21 41.97 5.60
CA LYS A 103 -4.92 43.22 4.90
C LYS A 103 -3.61 43.84 5.39
N GLU A 104 -3.43 43.95 6.70
CA GLU A 104 -2.23 44.52 7.31
C GLU A 104 -0.98 43.64 7.07
N ALA A 105 -1.11 42.32 7.27
CA ALA A 105 -0.01 41.38 7.13
C ALA A 105 0.51 41.27 5.68
N PHE A 106 -0.39 41.23 4.71
CA PHE A 106 -0.05 41.11 3.29
C PHE A 106 -0.03 42.44 2.54
N LYS A 107 -0.32 43.56 3.22
CA LYS A 107 -0.40 44.91 2.64
C LYS A 107 -1.35 45.00 1.45
N LEU A 108 -2.54 44.40 1.59
CA LEU A 108 -3.55 44.39 0.54
C LEU A 108 -4.22 45.77 0.42
N GLU A 109 -4.60 46.16 -0.80
CA GLU A 109 -5.29 47.43 -1.04
C GLU A 109 -6.68 47.45 -0.36
N LYS A 110 -7.37 46.31 -0.40
CA LYS A 110 -8.70 46.11 0.17
C LYS A 110 -8.70 44.93 1.14
N GLU A 111 -9.62 45.00 2.10
CA GLU A 111 -9.94 43.88 2.99
C GLU A 111 -10.47 42.68 2.20
N PRO A 112 -9.85 41.49 2.34
CA PRO A 112 -10.31 40.30 1.65
C PRO A 112 -11.68 39.85 2.17
N LEU A 113 -12.54 39.39 1.27
CA LEU A 113 -13.82 38.79 1.66
C LEU A 113 -13.58 37.42 2.28
N LEU A 114 -14.10 37.18 3.48
CA LEU A 114 -14.00 35.90 4.18
C LEU A 114 -15.40 35.37 4.47
N ASP A 115 -15.67 34.13 4.04
CA ASP A 115 -16.95 33.47 4.32
C ASP A 115 -17.07 33.05 5.79
N ARG A 116 -15.97 32.56 6.36
CA ARG A 116 -15.88 32.08 7.73
C ARG A 116 -14.49 32.29 8.28
N ALA A 117 -14.41 32.55 9.58
CA ALA A 117 -13.16 32.62 10.31
C ALA A 117 -13.40 32.10 11.73
N HIS A 118 -12.73 31.01 12.10
CA HIS A 118 -12.94 30.40 13.42
C HIS A 118 -11.69 29.65 13.89
N ARG A 119 -11.46 29.67 15.21
CA ARG A 119 -10.48 28.79 15.84
C ARG A 119 -10.92 27.34 15.76
N THR A 120 -9.94 26.44 15.65
CA THR A 120 -10.17 24.99 15.74
C THR A 120 -10.87 24.63 17.04
N LEU A 121 -11.74 23.63 17.00
CA LEU A 121 -12.53 23.12 18.14
C LEU A 121 -11.71 22.36 19.20
N GLN A 122 -10.46 22.74 19.40
CA GLN A 122 -9.61 22.21 20.46
C GLN A 122 -9.86 22.97 21.78
N PRO A 123 -9.62 22.32 22.94
CA PRO A 123 -9.65 22.99 24.24
C PRO A 123 -8.77 24.24 24.25
N LYS A 124 -9.19 25.25 25.01
CA LYS A 124 -8.40 26.47 25.14
C LYS A 124 -7.03 26.14 25.76
N PRO A 125 -5.91 26.47 25.10
CA PRO A 125 -4.57 26.24 25.62
C PRO A 125 -4.33 27.05 26.89
N ARG A 126 -3.48 26.52 27.77
CA ARG A 126 -3.05 27.22 29.00
C ARG A 126 -2.16 28.41 28.65
N PRO A 127 -2.01 29.39 29.55
CA PRO A 127 -1.05 30.48 29.38
C PRO A 127 0.36 29.93 29.10
N GLY A 128 0.97 30.35 27.99
CA GLY A 128 2.28 29.86 27.53
C GLY A 128 2.24 28.66 26.59
N GLU A 129 1.09 28.02 26.37
CA GLU A 129 0.93 27.00 25.34
C GLU A 129 0.63 27.60 23.96
N ARG A 130 0.79 26.79 22.90
CA ARG A 130 0.59 27.24 21.52
C ARG A 130 -0.88 27.62 21.28
N PRO A 131 -1.16 28.83 20.75
CA PRO A 131 -2.52 29.22 20.41
C PRO A 131 -3.15 28.31 19.36
N ARG A 132 -4.48 28.15 19.41
CA ARG A 132 -5.23 27.36 18.42
C ARG A 132 -5.12 27.97 17.02
N THR A 133 -5.06 27.11 16.01
CA THR A 133 -5.07 27.54 14.60
C THR A 133 -6.44 28.14 14.24
N ILE A 134 -6.45 29.12 13.35
CA ILE A 134 -7.67 29.70 12.77
C ILE A 134 -7.85 29.15 11.35
N GLN A 135 -9.09 28.79 10.99
CA GLN A 135 -9.54 28.38 9.67
C GLN A 135 -10.57 29.36 9.10
#